data_AF-A0A3N5LM25-F1
#
_entry.id   AF-A0A3N5LM25-F1
#
_cell.length_a   1.000
_cell.length_b   1.000
_cell.length_c   1.000
_cell.angle_alpha   90.00
_cell.angle_beta   90.00
_cell.angle_gamma   90.00
#
_symmetry.space_group_name_H-M   'P 1'
#
loop_
_entity.id
_entity.type
_entity.pdbx_description
1 polymer ?
#
loop_
_entity_poly.entity_id
_entity_poly.type
_entity_poly.pdbx_seq_one_letter_code
_entity_poly.pdbx_strand_id
1 'polypeptide(L)'
;MATRGARLRSELVGLGPAPATIEVVGRTTITLGVAPGERRFIDAPIERGRYSVSIPPSVVMGSPRVGAPVDSPRLLVLILVDTLRDDHVEPHRMPGVTSAFAAGSRWRETMANCSWTLPSVASLFTSRQVLDLTLPEGDLIGIPEGVGTWADVLDRAGFVGAGVVANYTVHVLNGFAGGFSTYLVPDGHGTQKHPDASWVVGEAGSWLKAHRGEDAFLYLHLMDPHQPYRSHDDPTVVAPDLAPLAMRQRNATVEEQALLRRLYAG
;
A
#
# COMPACT_ATOMS: atom_id res chain seq x y z
N MET A 1 34.39 -12.71 -5.32
CA MET A 1 33.01 -12.20 -5.11
C MET A 1 32.36 -12.12 -6.47
N ALA A 2 31.34 -12.95 -6.74
CA ALA A 2 30.62 -12.91 -8.02
C ALA A 2 29.96 -11.53 -8.15
N THR A 3 30.37 -10.74 -9.15
CA THR A 3 29.71 -9.49 -9.51
C THR A 3 28.24 -9.80 -9.74
N ARG A 4 27.34 -9.38 -8.84
CA ARG A 4 25.90 -9.52 -9.05
C ARG A 4 25.58 -8.73 -10.32
N GLY A 5 25.35 -9.45 -11.42
CA GLY A 5 25.11 -8.86 -12.74
C GLY A 5 23.88 -7.95 -12.74
N ALA A 6 23.66 -7.23 -13.85
CA ALA A 6 22.45 -6.42 -14.01
C ALA A 6 21.21 -7.32 -13.92
N ARG A 7 20.10 -6.78 -13.40
CA ARG A 7 18.85 -7.51 -13.25
C ARG A 7 17.70 -6.69 -13.83
N LEU A 8 16.80 -7.36 -14.53
CA LEU A 8 15.51 -6.83 -14.94
C LEU A 8 14.48 -7.21 -13.88
N ARG A 9 13.83 -6.20 -13.33
CA ARG A 9 12.75 -6.34 -12.35
C ARG A 9 11.51 -5.62 -12.83
N SER A 10 10.36 -6.21 -12.57
CA SER A 10 9.07 -5.66 -12.99
C SER A 10 7.94 -6.44 -12.33
N GLU A 11 6.74 -5.94 -12.48
CA GLU A 11 5.52 -6.67 -12.24
C GLU A 11 4.89 -7.07 -13.57
N LEU A 12 4.40 -8.31 -13.68
CA LEU A 12 3.61 -8.78 -14.81
C LEU A 12 2.20 -9.09 -14.35
N VAL A 13 1.19 -8.64 -15.08
CA VAL A 13 -0.21 -8.95 -14.82
C VAL A 13 -0.83 -9.60 -16.05
N GLY A 14 -1.26 -10.84 -15.92
CA GLY A 14 -1.95 -11.57 -16.98
C GLY A 14 -3.43 -11.20 -17.06
N LEU A 15 -3.83 -10.48 -18.10
CA LEU A 15 -5.21 -10.07 -18.36
C LEU A 15 -5.98 -11.03 -19.29
N GLY A 16 -5.26 -11.90 -20.00
CA GLY A 16 -5.85 -12.82 -20.98
C GLY A 16 -6.40 -14.11 -20.38
N PRO A 17 -7.24 -14.84 -21.14
CA PRO A 17 -7.81 -16.13 -20.70
C PRO A 17 -6.83 -17.32 -20.81
N ALA A 18 -5.67 -17.11 -21.43
CA ALA A 18 -4.64 -18.14 -21.63
C ALA A 18 -3.27 -17.63 -21.13
N PRO A 19 -2.36 -18.54 -20.72
CA PRO A 19 -1.00 -18.17 -20.36
C PRO A 19 -0.33 -17.37 -21.46
N ALA A 20 0.39 -16.33 -21.06
CA ALA A 20 1.08 -15.42 -21.96
C ALA A 20 2.57 -15.37 -21.63
N THR A 21 3.36 -14.98 -22.62
CA THR A 21 4.81 -14.95 -22.52
C THR A 21 5.34 -13.62 -23.02
N ILE A 22 6.28 -13.06 -22.28
CA ILE A 22 7.06 -11.88 -22.65
C ILE A 22 8.46 -12.33 -23.09
N GLU A 23 8.97 -11.71 -24.15
CA GLU A 23 10.34 -11.89 -24.59
C GLU A 23 11.16 -10.63 -24.31
N VAL A 24 12.30 -10.81 -23.65
CA VAL A 24 13.30 -9.77 -23.41
C VAL A 24 14.51 -10.12 -24.26
N VAL A 25 14.72 -9.37 -25.34
CA VAL A 25 15.73 -9.66 -26.35
C VAL A 25 16.90 -8.70 -26.20
N GLY A 26 18.08 -9.26 -25.89
CA GLY A 26 19.36 -8.56 -25.91
C GLY A 26 20.42 -9.43 -26.59
N ARG A 27 21.61 -9.56 -25.98
CA ARG A 27 22.59 -10.59 -26.39
C ARG A 27 22.08 -12.01 -26.16
N THR A 28 21.30 -12.17 -25.10
CA THR A 28 20.55 -13.37 -24.78
C THR A 28 19.06 -13.02 -24.77
N THR A 29 18.22 -13.96 -25.20
CA THR A 29 16.76 -13.86 -25.06
C THR A 29 16.32 -14.50 -23.76
N ILE A 30 15.50 -13.79 -23.00
CA ILE A 30 14.84 -14.31 -21.79
C ILE A 30 13.34 -14.37 -22.06
N THR A 31 12.73 -15.47 -21.67
CA THR A 31 11.32 -15.75 -21.85
C THR A 31 10.65 -15.82 -20.48
N LEU A 32 9.62 -15.00 -20.26
CA LEU A 32 8.94 -14.87 -18.97
C LEU A 32 7.44 -15.12 -19.13
N GLY A 33 6.93 -16.18 -18.50
CA GLY A 33 5.51 -16.52 -18.54
C GLY A 33 4.68 -15.83 -17.46
N VAL A 34 3.40 -15.60 -17.72
CA VAL A 34 2.40 -15.18 -16.74
C VAL A 34 1.08 -15.89 -17.04
N ALA A 35 0.45 -16.46 -16.01
CA ALA A 35 -0.82 -17.16 -16.13
C ALA A 35 -2.01 -16.17 -16.16
N PRO A 36 -3.19 -16.61 -16.64
CA PRO A 36 -4.43 -15.82 -16.58
C PRO A 36 -4.74 -15.35 -15.16
N GLY A 37 -4.97 -14.04 -14.98
CA GLY A 37 -5.26 -13.43 -13.69
C GLY A 37 -4.09 -13.40 -12.70
N GLU A 38 -2.91 -13.90 -13.08
CA GLU A 38 -1.74 -13.90 -12.22
C GLU A 38 -1.10 -12.52 -12.18
N ARG A 39 -0.79 -12.06 -10.97
CA ARG A 39 0.16 -10.98 -10.71
C ARG A 39 1.50 -11.61 -10.32
N ARG A 40 2.52 -11.42 -11.13
CA ARG A 40 3.84 -12.04 -10.97
C ARG A 40 4.93 -10.98 -10.93
N PHE A 41 5.62 -10.87 -9.79
CA PHE A 41 6.86 -10.10 -9.71
C PHE A 41 8.03 -10.89 -10.30
N ILE A 42 8.78 -10.25 -11.20
CA ILE A 42 9.93 -10.86 -11.86
C ILE A 42 11.25 -10.26 -11.36
N ASP A 43 12.28 -11.10 -11.30
CA ASP A 43 13.65 -10.71 -11.01
C ASP A 43 14.60 -11.60 -11.83
N ALA A 44 14.96 -11.13 -13.03
CA ALA A 44 15.70 -11.90 -14.03
C ALA A 44 17.13 -11.35 -14.21
N PRO A 45 18.18 -12.19 -14.15
CA PRO A 45 19.53 -11.75 -14.48
C PRO A 45 19.61 -11.37 -15.97
N ILE A 46 20.26 -10.25 -16.26
CA ILE A 46 20.54 -9.78 -17.62
C ILE A 46 22.01 -9.35 -17.74
N GLU A 47 22.53 -9.39 -18.95
CA GLU A 47 23.80 -8.76 -19.28
C GLU A 47 23.67 -7.23 -19.29
N ARG A 48 24.80 -6.51 -19.30
CA ARG A 48 24.78 -5.07 -19.56
C ARG A 48 24.59 -4.84 -21.05
N GLY A 49 23.56 -4.10 -21.43
CA GLY A 49 23.29 -3.83 -22.84
C GLY A 49 21.95 -3.14 -23.08
N ARG A 50 21.58 -3.06 -24.35
CA ARG A 50 20.28 -2.58 -24.80
C ARG A 50 19.35 -3.76 -25.01
N TYR A 51 18.09 -3.59 -24.62
CA TYR A 51 17.07 -4.63 -24.68
C TYR A 51 15.82 -4.11 -25.40
N SER A 52 15.16 -4.99 -26.14
CA SER A 52 13.76 -4.80 -26.57
C SER A 52 12.87 -5.79 -25.82
N VAL A 53 11.73 -5.31 -25.35
CA VAL A 53 10.74 -6.14 -24.65
C VAL A 53 9.49 -6.27 -25.52
N SER A 54 9.09 -7.50 -25.82
CA SER A 54 7.86 -7.81 -26.55
C SER A 54 6.81 -8.28 -25.55
N ILE A 55 5.73 -7.50 -25.42
CA ILE A 55 4.65 -7.75 -24.46
C ILE A 55 3.36 -7.98 -25.26
N PRO A 56 2.69 -9.14 -25.11
CA PRO A 56 1.42 -9.36 -25.78
C PRO A 56 0.32 -8.47 -25.17
N PRO A 57 -0.76 -8.14 -25.91
CA PRO A 57 -1.84 -7.28 -25.41
C PRO A 57 -2.55 -7.81 -24.16
N SER A 58 -2.43 -9.12 -23.89
CA SER A 58 -2.98 -9.80 -22.71
C SER A 58 -2.13 -9.64 -21.45
N VAL A 59 -1.04 -8.85 -21.49
CA VAL A 59 -0.15 -8.68 -20.35
C VAL A 59 0.15 -7.21 -20.12
N VAL A 60 0.09 -6.80 -18.86
CA VAL A 60 0.60 -5.49 -18.41
C VAL A 60 1.95 -5.72 -17.73
N MET A 61 2.95 -4.93 -18.12
CA MET A 61 4.24 -4.86 -17.44
C MET A 61 4.34 -3.55 -16.68
N GLY A 62 4.45 -3.63 -15.35
CA GLY A 62 4.55 -2.48 -14.46
C GLY A 62 6.01 -2.03 -14.28
N SER A 63 6.27 -0.75 -14.55
CA SER A 63 7.51 -0.01 -14.22
C SER A 63 8.80 -0.85 -14.31
N PRO A 64 9.21 -1.30 -15.50
CA PRO A 64 10.40 -2.14 -15.65
C PRO A 64 11.67 -1.40 -15.19
N ARG A 65 12.50 -2.08 -14.39
CA ARG A 65 13.74 -1.53 -13.83
C ARG A 65 14.92 -2.42 -14.18
N VAL A 66 16.02 -1.77 -14.58
CA VAL A 66 17.30 -2.42 -14.85
C VAL A 66 18.35 -1.85 -13.91
N GLY A 67 18.93 -2.71 -13.07
CA GLY A 67 19.93 -2.28 -12.09
C GLY A 67 20.75 -3.44 -11.56
N ALA A 68 21.98 -3.15 -11.13
CA ALA A 68 22.77 -4.10 -10.36
C ALA A 68 22.32 -4.06 -8.88
N PRO A 69 22.24 -5.21 -8.19
CA PRO A 69 22.01 -5.23 -6.75
C PRO A 69 23.08 -4.43 -5.99
N VAL A 70 22.67 -3.67 -4.98
CA VAL A 70 23.58 -3.05 -4.01
C VAL A 70 24.00 -4.08 -2.95
N ASP A 71 25.20 -3.90 -2.38
CA ASP A 71 25.78 -4.84 -1.40
C ASP A 71 25.07 -4.79 -0.04
N SER A 72 24.63 -3.59 0.36
CA SER A 72 23.95 -3.34 1.64
C SER A 72 22.67 -2.52 1.40
N PRO A 73 21.61 -3.15 0.88
CA PRO A 73 20.34 -2.46 0.61
C PRO A 73 19.69 -1.98 1.90
N ARG A 74 19.13 -0.78 1.86
CA ARG A 74 18.34 -0.20 2.93
C ARG A 74 16.87 -0.58 2.75
N LEU A 75 16.18 -0.85 3.85
CA LEU A 75 14.75 -1.17 3.85
C LEU A 75 14.03 -0.33 4.89
N LEU A 76 13.03 0.42 4.45
CA LEU A 76 12.07 1.11 5.32
C LEU A 76 10.71 0.41 5.23
N VAL A 77 10.08 0.09 6.36
CA VAL A 77 8.73 -0.48 6.37
C VAL A 77 7.86 0.35 7.31
N LEU A 78 6.82 0.96 6.76
CA LEU A 78 5.76 1.62 7.51
C LEU A 78 4.57 0.68 7.59
N ILE A 79 4.20 0.28 8.81
CA ILE A 79 3.04 -0.57 9.08
C ILE A 79 1.98 0.27 9.78
N LEU A 80 0.80 0.37 9.18
CA LEU A 80 -0.38 1.00 9.75
C LEU A 80 -1.46 -0.06 9.98
N VAL A 81 -2.00 -0.13 11.19
CA VAL A 81 -3.13 -1.00 11.52
C VAL A 81 -4.36 -0.13 11.76
N ASP A 82 -5.28 -0.17 10.81
CA ASP A 82 -6.48 0.67 10.82
C ASP A 82 -7.36 0.32 12.02
N THR A 83 -7.80 1.33 12.78
CA THR A 83 -8.63 1.20 14.00
C THR A 83 -7.99 0.47 15.20
N LEU A 84 -6.69 0.12 15.15
CA LEU A 84 -6.01 -0.47 16.30
C LEU A 84 -5.82 0.57 17.42
N ARG A 85 -6.25 0.22 18.63
CA ARG A 85 -6.04 1.03 19.83
C ARG A 85 -4.75 0.66 20.56
N ASP A 86 -4.08 1.66 21.13
CA ASP A 86 -2.84 1.47 21.90
C ASP A 86 -3.01 0.51 23.09
N ASP A 87 -4.16 0.56 23.77
CA ASP A 87 -4.49 -0.30 24.91
C ASP A 87 -4.75 -1.76 24.54
N HIS A 88 -4.69 -2.10 23.24
CA HIS A 88 -4.78 -3.49 22.76
C HIS A 88 -3.41 -4.03 22.32
N VAL A 89 -2.36 -3.20 22.32
CA VAL A 89 -0.98 -3.59 22.01
C VAL A 89 -0.23 -3.95 23.30
N GLU A 90 -0.58 -5.11 23.85
CA GLU A 90 -0.06 -5.63 25.12
C GLU A 90 0.57 -7.02 24.94
N PRO A 91 1.60 -7.40 25.72
CA PRO A 91 2.27 -8.69 25.54
C PRO A 91 1.35 -9.92 25.61
N HIS A 92 0.27 -9.87 26.40
CA HIS A 92 -0.67 -10.98 26.53
C HIS A 92 -1.72 -11.04 25.41
N ARG A 93 -1.97 -9.93 24.70
CA ARG A 93 -2.92 -9.85 23.57
C ARG A 93 -2.23 -9.99 22.22
N MET A 94 -1.07 -9.36 22.08
CA MET A 94 -0.28 -9.31 20.86
C MET A 94 1.19 -9.70 21.13
N PRO A 95 1.45 -10.94 21.62
CA PRO A 95 2.81 -11.39 21.94
C PRO A 95 3.75 -11.34 20.72
N GLY A 96 3.23 -11.65 19.53
CA GLY A 96 4.02 -11.60 18.29
C GLY A 96 4.52 -10.19 17.96
N VAL A 97 3.65 -9.18 18.03
CA VAL A 97 4.01 -7.78 17.75
C VAL A 97 4.96 -7.25 18.82
N THR A 98 4.64 -7.45 20.10
CA THR A 98 5.47 -6.95 21.19
C THR A 98 6.86 -7.59 21.21
N SER A 99 6.98 -8.87 20.84
CA SER A 99 8.27 -9.55 20.66
C SER A 99 9.03 -9.03 19.44
N ALA A 100 8.37 -8.88 18.29
CA ALA A 100 9.00 -8.40 17.05
C ALA A 100 9.63 -7.00 17.19
N PHE A 101 9.05 -6.14 18.02
CA PHE A 101 9.53 -4.78 18.28
C PHE A 101 10.24 -4.62 19.62
N ALA A 102 10.63 -5.71 20.30
CA ALA A 102 11.22 -5.66 21.64
C ALA A 102 12.53 -4.85 21.73
N ALA A 103 13.31 -4.80 20.64
CA ALA A 103 14.53 -3.99 20.54
C ALA A 103 14.27 -2.54 20.07
N GLY A 104 13.02 -2.19 19.78
CA GLY A 104 12.61 -0.88 19.29
C GLY A 104 12.32 0.11 20.40
N SER A 105 11.73 1.24 20.02
CA SER A 105 11.21 2.26 20.94
C SER A 105 9.69 2.33 20.82
N ARG A 106 9.00 2.56 21.94
CA ARG A 106 7.54 2.77 21.99
C ARG A 106 7.26 4.18 22.52
N TRP A 107 6.51 4.94 21.74
CA TRP A 107 5.96 6.23 22.14
C TRP A 107 4.50 6.04 22.56
N ARG A 108 4.11 6.59 23.71
CA ARG A 108 2.73 6.51 24.24
C ARG A 108 1.96 7.81 24.09
N GLU A 109 2.66 8.91 23.92
CA GLU A 109 2.09 10.24 23.71
C GLU A 109 2.02 10.54 22.22
N THR A 110 1.19 9.78 21.51
CA THR A 110 0.99 9.92 20.06
C THR A 110 -0.49 10.07 19.77
N MET A 111 -0.85 10.99 18.87
CA MET A 111 -2.21 11.19 18.42
C MET A 111 -2.28 11.12 16.90
N ALA A 112 -3.35 10.51 16.38
CA ALA A 112 -3.66 10.59 14.96
C ALA A 112 -4.14 12.01 14.60
N ASN A 113 -3.83 12.46 13.39
CA ASN A 113 -4.19 13.81 12.94
C ASN A 113 -5.71 13.96 12.70
N CYS A 114 -6.42 12.85 12.52
CA CYS A 114 -7.88 12.80 12.46
C CYS A 114 -8.39 11.45 13.00
N SER A 115 -9.67 11.40 13.39
CA SER A 115 -10.33 10.15 13.81
C SER A 115 -10.79 9.27 12.64
N TRP A 116 -10.80 9.80 11.40
CA TRP A 116 -11.18 9.06 10.20
C TRP A 116 -9.95 8.72 9.35
N THR A 117 -9.92 7.49 8.81
CA THR A 117 -8.79 6.94 8.04
C THR A 117 -8.37 7.83 6.88
N LEU A 118 -9.28 8.19 5.98
CA LEU A 118 -8.93 8.94 4.76
C LEU A 118 -8.15 10.23 5.04
N PRO A 119 -8.67 11.19 5.84
CA PRO A 119 -7.94 12.42 6.15
C PRO A 119 -6.72 12.19 7.04
N SER A 120 -6.76 11.22 7.97
CA SER A 120 -5.62 10.92 8.83
C SER A 120 -4.44 10.38 8.02
N VAL A 121 -4.69 9.50 7.06
CA VAL A 121 -3.65 8.92 6.21
C VAL A 121 -3.17 9.94 5.17
N ALA A 122 -4.05 10.78 4.61
CA ALA A 122 -3.63 11.88 3.73
C ALA A 122 -2.67 12.85 4.45
N SER A 123 -2.98 13.20 5.70
CA SER A 123 -2.10 14.01 6.55
C SER A 123 -0.78 13.29 6.87
N LEU A 124 -0.81 11.99 7.19
CA LEU A 124 0.40 11.18 7.38
C LEU A 124 1.28 11.18 6.12
N PHE A 125 0.69 11.03 4.94
CA PHE A 125 1.42 10.94 3.67
C PHE A 125 2.08 12.26 3.28
N THR A 126 1.38 13.37 3.50
CA THR A 126 1.80 14.69 3.03
C THR A 126 2.51 15.51 4.10
N SER A 127 2.47 15.07 5.37
CA SER A 127 2.88 15.85 6.55
C SER A 127 2.17 17.20 6.68
N ARG A 128 0.96 17.33 6.12
CA ARG A 128 0.14 18.54 6.19
C ARG A 128 -0.97 18.41 7.22
N GLN A 129 -1.47 19.56 7.70
CA GLN A 129 -2.66 19.56 8.55
C GLN A 129 -3.86 19.06 7.75
N VAL A 130 -4.80 18.39 8.41
CA VAL A 130 -6.00 17.83 7.75
C VAL A 130 -6.79 18.92 7.04
N LEU A 131 -6.87 20.12 7.62
CA LEU A 131 -7.58 21.27 7.05
C LEU A 131 -6.92 21.84 5.80
N ASP A 132 -5.60 21.67 5.63
CA ASP A 132 -4.91 22.09 4.41
C ASP A 132 -5.21 21.16 3.22
N LEU A 133 -5.83 20.01 3.50
CA LEU A 133 -6.15 18.95 2.55
C LEU A 133 -7.66 18.87 2.28
N THR A 134 -8.49 19.75 2.83
CA THR A 134 -9.92 19.80 2.52
C THR A 134 -10.18 20.64 1.27
N LEU A 135 -11.24 20.29 0.53
CA LEU A 135 -11.75 21.17 -0.52
C LEU A 135 -12.24 22.50 0.08
N PRO A 136 -12.32 23.60 -0.71
CA PRO A 136 -12.85 24.88 -0.25
C PRO A 136 -14.24 24.80 0.40
N GLU A 137 -15.05 23.82 -0.01
CA GLU A 137 -16.40 23.56 0.51
C GLU A 137 -16.39 22.81 1.85
N GLY A 138 -15.21 22.37 2.33
CA GLY A 138 -15.00 21.64 3.58
C GLY A 138 -15.03 20.12 3.45
N ASP A 139 -15.19 19.59 2.23
CA ASP A 139 -15.19 18.15 2.00
C ASP A 139 -13.78 17.57 2.19
N LEU A 140 -13.70 16.53 3.00
CA LEU A 140 -12.46 15.79 3.27
C LEU A 140 -12.12 14.95 2.04
N ILE A 141 -11.12 15.38 1.30
CA ILE A 141 -10.58 14.65 0.16
C ILE A 141 -9.37 13.81 0.58
N GLY A 142 -8.96 12.90 -0.31
CA GLY A 142 -7.66 12.25 -0.24
C GLY A 142 -6.51 13.25 -0.42
N ILE A 143 -5.47 12.86 -1.14
CA ILE A 143 -4.34 13.73 -1.43
C ILE A 143 -4.65 14.57 -2.68
N PRO A 144 -4.69 15.91 -2.59
CA PRO A 144 -4.94 16.77 -3.75
C PRO A 144 -3.84 16.63 -4.81
N GLU A 145 -4.18 16.88 -6.07
CA GLU A 145 -3.20 16.88 -7.16
C GLU A 145 -2.06 17.88 -6.89
N GLY A 146 -0.83 17.46 -7.21
CA GLY A 146 0.37 18.28 -7.00
C GLY A 146 0.89 18.33 -5.56
N VAL A 147 0.19 17.75 -4.59
CA VAL A 147 0.69 17.63 -3.21
C VAL A 147 1.61 16.42 -3.10
N GLY A 148 2.90 16.67 -2.88
CA GLY A 148 3.90 15.61 -2.68
C GLY A 148 3.74 14.89 -1.33
N THR A 149 4.19 13.63 -1.32
CA THR A 149 4.16 12.72 -0.18
C THR A 149 5.57 12.35 0.29
N TRP A 150 5.69 11.73 1.45
CA TRP A 150 6.95 11.13 1.90
C TRP A 150 7.45 10.03 0.93
N ALA A 151 6.56 9.35 0.22
CA ALA A 151 6.93 8.34 -0.77
C ALA A 151 7.61 8.99 -1.98
N ASP A 152 7.12 10.15 -2.45
CA ASP A 152 7.78 10.92 -3.52
C ASP A 152 9.19 11.37 -3.12
N VAL A 153 9.42 11.66 -1.84
CA VAL A 153 10.75 12.02 -1.33
C VAL A 153 11.69 10.81 -1.40
N LEU A 154 11.24 9.61 -1.04
CA LEU A 154 12.03 8.39 -1.09
C LEU A 154 12.33 7.94 -2.53
N ASP A 155 11.35 8.03 -3.43
CA ASP A 155 11.53 7.75 -4.86
C ASP A 155 12.61 8.67 -5.47
N ARG A 156 12.52 9.99 -5.23
CA ARG A 156 13.56 10.94 -5.65
C ARG A 156 14.93 10.68 -5.02
N ALA A 157 14.98 10.04 -3.85
CA ALA A 157 16.21 9.62 -3.20
C ALA A 157 16.76 8.27 -3.72
N GLY A 158 16.10 7.67 -4.72
CA GLY A 158 16.52 6.44 -5.38
C GLY A 158 16.00 5.15 -4.75
N PHE A 159 15.07 5.22 -3.80
CA PHE A 159 14.42 4.03 -3.27
C PHE A 159 13.31 3.55 -4.21
N VAL A 160 13.07 2.23 -4.21
CA VAL A 160 11.90 1.62 -4.88
C VAL A 160 10.81 1.34 -3.86
N GLY A 161 9.57 1.73 -4.17
CA GLY A 161 8.47 1.72 -3.21
C GLY A 161 7.32 0.81 -3.58
N ALA A 162 6.79 0.07 -2.60
CA ALA A 162 5.49 -0.59 -2.72
C ALA A 162 4.51 -0.17 -1.61
N GLY A 163 3.27 0.12 -2.01
CA GLY A 163 2.12 0.22 -1.11
C GLY A 163 1.26 -1.03 -1.23
N VAL A 164 0.91 -1.66 -0.12
CA VAL A 164 -0.06 -2.78 -0.08
C VAL A 164 -1.11 -2.47 0.96
N VAL A 165 -2.33 -2.24 0.50
CA VAL A 165 -3.35 -1.55 1.27
C VAL A 165 -4.65 -2.33 1.28
N ALA A 166 -5.12 -2.68 2.49
CA ALA A 166 -6.43 -3.31 2.66
C ALA A 166 -7.59 -2.31 2.61
N ASN A 167 -7.36 -1.05 2.99
CA ASN A 167 -8.37 -0.01 2.95
C ASN A 167 -8.57 0.60 1.57
N TYR A 168 -9.72 0.30 0.96
CA TYR A 168 -10.12 0.79 -0.36
C TYR A 168 -10.20 2.32 -0.46
N THR A 169 -10.29 3.06 0.65
CA THR A 169 -10.31 4.53 0.62
C THR A 169 -8.93 5.12 0.42
N VAL A 170 -7.86 4.40 0.79
CA VAL A 170 -6.47 4.81 0.58
C VAL A 170 -6.05 4.37 -0.82
N HIS A 171 -6.82 4.84 -1.80
CA HIS A 171 -6.84 4.41 -3.20
C HIS A 171 -5.97 5.29 -4.09
N VAL A 172 -5.62 4.76 -5.28
CA VAL A 172 -4.96 5.54 -6.32
C VAL A 172 -5.81 6.72 -6.80
N LEU A 173 -7.15 6.53 -6.83
CA LEU A 173 -8.13 7.57 -7.18
C LEU A 173 -8.21 8.70 -6.13
N ASN A 174 -7.73 8.44 -4.91
CA ASN A 174 -7.62 9.43 -3.84
C ASN A 174 -6.18 9.94 -3.67
N GLY A 175 -5.32 9.74 -4.67
CA GLY A 175 -3.98 10.36 -4.73
C GLY A 175 -2.86 9.63 -3.98
N PHE A 176 -3.09 8.44 -3.41
CA PHE A 176 -2.11 7.77 -2.54
C PHE A 176 -0.97 7.03 -3.26
N ALA A 177 -1.04 6.85 -4.58
CA ALA A 177 -0.04 6.09 -5.33
C ALA A 177 1.24 6.88 -5.67
N GLY A 178 1.27 8.19 -5.43
CA GLY A 178 2.43 9.04 -5.71
C GLY A 178 3.71 8.52 -5.05
N GLY A 179 4.80 8.40 -5.81
CA GLY A 179 6.10 7.91 -5.33
C GLY A 179 6.22 6.39 -5.20
N PHE A 180 5.16 5.61 -5.42
CA PHE A 180 5.25 4.15 -5.40
C PHE A 180 5.41 3.58 -6.81
N SER A 181 6.36 2.65 -6.99
CA SER A 181 6.49 1.90 -8.23
C SER A 181 5.44 0.78 -8.36
N THR A 182 4.89 0.34 -7.22
CA THR A 182 3.82 -0.65 -7.12
C THR A 182 2.85 -0.19 -6.04
N TYR A 183 1.55 -0.10 -6.35
CA TYR A 183 0.53 0.27 -5.37
C TYR A 183 -0.66 -0.68 -5.50
N LEU A 184 -0.81 -1.55 -4.50
CA LEU A 184 -1.83 -2.59 -4.44
C LEU A 184 -2.94 -2.14 -3.51
N VAL A 185 -4.13 -1.97 -4.08
CA VAL A 185 -5.34 -1.60 -3.35
C VAL A 185 -6.51 -2.33 -4.01
N PRO A 186 -7.52 -2.80 -3.26
CA PRO A 186 -8.70 -3.42 -3.84
C PRO A 186 -9.51 -2.43 -4.69
N ASP A 187 -9.88 -2.83 -5.92
CA ASP A 187 -10.57 -1.99 -6.93
C ASP A 187 -12.02 -1.61 -6.57
N GLY A 188 -12.64 -2.28 -5.59
CA GLY A 188 -14.03 -2.08 -5.20
C GLY A 188 -14.69 -3.37 -4.71
N HIS A 189 -15.61 -3.26 -3.76
CA HIS A 189 -16.13 -4.39 -2.99
C HIS A 189 -17.12 -5.26 -3.78
N GLY A 190 -16.71 -6.49 -4.05
CA GLY A 190 -17.64 -7.61 -4.22
C GLY A 190 -18.25 -8.05 -2.87
N THR A 191 -18.52 -9.33 -2.70
CA THR A 191 -19.12 -9.89 -1.47
C THR A 191 -18.20 -9.88 -0.23
N GLN A 192 -16.90 -9.58 -0.39
CA GLN A 192 -15.95 -9.37 0.71
C GLN A 192 -15.63 -7.88 0.89
N LYS A 193 -15.70 -7.38 2.13
CA LYS A 193 -15.60 -5.94 2.46
C LYS A 193 -14.16 -5.41 2.55
N HIS A 194 -13.12 -6.23 2.67
CA HIS A 194 -11.69 -5.87 2.55
C HIS A 194 -10.79 -7.13 2.62
N PRO A 195 -9.59 -7.13 2.00
CA PRO A 195 -8.61 -8.20 2.18
C PRO A 195 -7.97 -8.11 3.57
N ASP A 196 -7.31 -9.19 3.98
CA ASP A 196 -6.75 -9.27 5.33
C ASP A 196 -5.24 -9.15 5.42
N ALA A 197 -4.72 -9.17 6.65
CA ALA A 197 -3.28 -9.13 6.89
C ALA A 197 -2.50 -10.24 6.18
N SER A 198 -3.09 -11.43 5.98
CA SER A 198 -2.39 -12.52 5.28
C SER A 198 -2.18 -12.20 3.80
N TRP A 199 -3.17 -11.57 3.16
CA TRP A 199 -3.04 -11.05 1.81
C TRP A 199 -2.00 -9.92 1.74
N VAL A 200 -2.10 -8.91 2.63
CA VAL A 200 -1.18 -7.77 2.65
C VAL A 200 0.27 -8.22 2.83
N VAL A 201 0.53 -9.11 3.80
CA VAL A 201 1.89 -9.62 4.07
C VAL A 201 2.36 -10.56 2.95
N GLY A 202 1.46 -11.34 2.34
CA GLY A 202 1.77 -12.22 1.22
C GLY A 202 2.27 -11.45 -0.01
N GLU A 203 1.56 -10.40 -0.40
CA GLU A 203 1.94 -9.52 -1.51
C GLU A 203 3.25 -8.78 -1.21
N ALA A 204 3.38 -8.21 -0.01
CA ALA A 204 4.60 -7.52 0.41
C ALA A 204 5.82 -8.47 0.40
N GLY A 205 5.65 -9.71 0.86
CA GLY A 205 6.70 -10.73 0.84
C GLY A 205 7.12 -11.13 -0.58
N SER A 206 6.17 -11.24 -1.50
CA SER A 206 6.45 -11.51 -2.92
C SER A 206 7.18 -10.35 -3.58
N TRP A 207 6.74 -9.12 -3.31
CA TRP A 207 7.39 -7.91 -3.81
C TRP A 207 8.83 -7.77 -3.27
N LEU A 208 9.07 -8.00 -1.98
CA LEU A 208 10.40 -7.94 -1.38
C LEU A 208 11.37 -8.96 -1.96
N LYS A 209 10.89 -10.16 -2.31
CA LYS A 209 11.73 -11.19 -2.95
C LYS A 209 12.24 -10.70 -4.31
N ALA A 210 11.40 -10.02 -5.10
CA ALA A 210 11.78 -9.49 -6.41
C ALA A 210 12.72 -8.27 -6.32
N HIS A 211 12.58 -7.44 -5.28
CA HIS A 211 13.36 -6.22 -5.09
C HIS A 211 14.56 -6.41 -4.15
N ARG A 212 15.04 -7.66 -3.99
CA ARG A 212 16.25 -7.93 -3.20
C ARG A 212 17.46 -7.22 -3.80
N GLY A 213 18.23 -6.57 -2.93
CA GLY A 213 19.41 -5.81 -3.34
C GLY A 213 19.09 -4.45 -3.92
N GLU A 214 17.93 -3.88 -3.61
CA GLU A 214 17.60 -2.48 -3.92
C GLU A 214 17.31 -1.75 -2.61
N ASP A 215 17.64 -0.46 -2.56
CA ASP A 215 17.12 0.40 -1.51
C ASP A 215 15.60 0.49 -1.68
N ALA A 216 14.84 0.04 -0.69
CA ALA A 216 13.41 -0.18 -0.82
C ALA A 216 12.60 0.42 0.33
N PHE A 217 11.35 0.76 0.07
CA PHE A 217 10.38 1.08 1.10
C PHE A 217 9.03 0.40 0.89
N LEU A 218 8.33 0.14 1.98
CA LEU A 218 7.01 -0.45 2.01
C LEU A 218 6.04 0.36 2.87
N TYR A 219 4.83 0.54 2.36
CA TYR A 219 3.66 0.93 3.14
C TYR A 219 2.69 -0.25 3.23
N LEU A 220 2.45 -0.76 4.44
CA LEU A 220 1.54 -1.86 4.71
C LEU A 220 0.37 -1.34 5.53
N HIS A 221 -0.84 -1.39 4.97
CA HIS A 221 -2.05 -0.92 5.65
C HIS A 221 -2.98 -2.11 5.92
N LEU A 222 -3.03 -2.52 7.18
CA LEU A 222 -3.84 -3.64 7.68
C LEU A 222 -5.21 -3.16 8.17
N MET A 223 -6.25 -3.98 8.03
CA MET A 223 -7.62 -3.64 8.43
C MET A 223 -8.29 -4.70 9.32
N ASP A 224 -7.55 -5.69 9.81
CA ASP A 224 -8.11 -6.82 10.57
C ASP A 224 -8.95 -6.43 11.80
N PRO A 225 -8.65 -5.37 12.57
CA PRO A 225 -9.51 -4.93 13.65
C PRO A 225 -10.64 -3.98 13.19
N HIS A 226 -10.82 -3.76 11.90
CA HIS A 226 -11.93 -2.99 11.32
C HIS A 226 -13.12 -3.90 11.00
N GLN A 227 -14.33 -3.37 11.10
CA GLN A 227 -15.54 -4.09 10.67
C GLN A 227 -15.52 -4.45 9.16
N PRO A 228 -16.13 -5.57 8.72
CA PRO A 228 -16.77 -6.60 9.53
C PRO A 228 -15.73 -7.42 10.32
N TYR A 229 -15.94 -7.55 11.62
CA TYR A 229 -15.04 -8.37 12.43
C TYR A 229 -15.22 -9.84 12.07
N ARG A 230 -14.10 -10.55 12.07
CA ARG A 230 -14.04 -11.96 11.73
C ARG A 230 -13.16 -12.68 12.74
N SER A 231 -13.51 -13.93 13.04
CA SER A 231 -12.59 -14.81 13.76
C SER A 231 -11.62 -15.42 12.77
N HIS A 232 -10.32 -15.29 13.07
CA HIS A 232 -9.27 -15.93 12.29
C HIS A 232 -9.16 -17.43 12.56
N ASP A 233 -9.60 -17.86 13.75
CA ASP A 233 -9.60 -19.28 14.15
C ASP A 233 -10.82 -20.03 13.59
N ASP A 234 -11.94 -19.33 13.43
CA ASP A 234 -13.19 -19.89 12.91
C ASP A 234 -13.92 -18.88 12.00
N PRO A 235 -13.76 -18.97 10.67
CA PRO A 235 -14.38 -18.02 9.73
C PRO A 235 -15.91 -18.12 9.69
N THR A 236 -16.51 -19.13 10.32
CA THR A 236 -17.98 -19.26 10.43
C THR A 236 -18.56 -18.38 11.53
N VAL A 237 -17.73 -17.90 12.46
CA VAL A 237 -18.15 -16.97 13.51
C VAL A 237 -18.34 -15.59 12.89
N VAL A 238 -19.60 -15.20 12.74
CA VAL A 238 -19.99 -13.87 12.31
C VAL A 238 -20.12 -12.98 13.54
N ALA A 239 -19.27 -11.97 13.65
CA ALA A 239 -19.45 -10.96 14.67
C ALA A 239 -20.75 -10.17 14.42
N PRO A 240 -21.45 -9.74 15.48
CA PRO A 240 -22.68 -8.96 15.33
C PRO A 240 -22.41 -7.69 14.52
N ASP A 241 -23.32 -7.36 13.60
CA ASP A 241 -23.25 -6.10 12.86
C ASP A 241 -23.46 -4.92 13.82
N LEU A 242 -22.38 -4.15 14.03
CA LEU A 242 -22.40 -2.98 14.89
C LEU A 242 -22.74 -1.68 14.13
N ALA A 243 -22.96 -1.74 12.81
CA ALA A 243 -23.34 -0.56 12.01
C ALA A 243 -24.55 0.19 12.58
N PRO A 244 -25.62 -0.46 13.09
CA PRO A 244 -26.76 0.24 13.70
C PRO A 244 -26.40 1.05 14.96
N LEU A 245 -25.33 0.69 15.67
CA LEU A 245 -24.84 1.44 16.83
C LEU A 245 -23.94 2.61 16.40
N ALA A 246 -23.09 2.38 15.39
CA ALA A 246 -22.15 3.38 14.89
C ALA A 246 -22.84 4.50 14.07
N MET A 247 -23.92 4.19 13.36
CA MET A 247 -24.65 5.12 12.50
C MET A 247 -25.77 5.91 13.19
N ARG A 248 -25.75 6.03 14.52
CA ARG A 248 -26.60 7.00 15.25
C ARG A 248 -26.16 8.46 15.03
N GLN A 249 -25.55 8.77 13.89
CA GLN A 249 -25.21 10.12 13.50
C GLN A 249 -26.48 10.81 13.01
N ARG A 250 -26.88 11.90 13.69
CA ARG A 250 -27.85 12.83 13.13
C ARG A 250 -27.14 13.67 12.06
N ASN A 251 -27.84 13.99 10.98
CA ASN A 251 -27.34 14.98 10.03
C ASN A 251 -27.18 16.33 10.75
N ALA A 252 -26.09 17.02 10.46
CA ALA A 252 -25.93 18.41 10.88
C ALA A 252 -27.07 19.25 10.30
N THR A 253 -27.60 20.17 11.10
CA THR A 253 -28.57 21.18 10.66
C THR A 253 -27.92 22.14 9.65
N VAL A 254 -28.74 22.86 8.89
CA VAL A 254 -28.25 23.86 7.92
C VAL A 254 -27.42 24.94 8.64
N GLU A 255 -27.82 25.32 9.85
CA GLU A 255 -27.11 26.28 10.70
C GLU A 255 -25.74 25.73 11.15
N GLU A 256 -25.67 24.46 11.55
CA GLU A 256 -24.41 23.80 11.92
C GLU A 256 -23.47 23.69 10.71
N GLN A 257 -24.00 23.34 9.53
CA GLN A 257 -23.22 23.32 8.29
C GLN A 257 -22.69 24.72 7.93
N ALA A 258 -23.53 25.76 8.05
CA ALA A 258 -23.11 27.14 7.79
C ALA A 258 -22.06 27.63 8.80
N LEU A 259 -22.19 27.25 10.07
CA LEU A 259 -21.21 27.54 11.12
C LEU A 259 -19.88 26.86 10.81
N LEU A 260 -19.89 25.57 10.50
CA LEU A 260 -18.68 24.81 10.13
C LEU A 260 -18.00 25.46 8.92
N ARG A 261 -18.75 25.77 7.86
CA ARG A 261 -18.21 26.47 6.67
C ARG A 261 -17.55 27.81 7.04
N ARG A 262 -18.16 28.60 7.93
CA ARG A 262 -17.55 29.86 8.40
C ARG A 262 -16.28 29.63 9.21
N LEU A 263 -16.26 28.63 10.08
CA LEU A 263 -15.09 28.30 10.90
C LEU A 263 -13.90 27.78 10.07
N TYR A 264 -14.18 27.14 8.93
CA TYR A 264 -13.17 26.56 8.03
C TYR A 264 -12.86 27.42 6.79
N ALA A 265 -13.45 28.61 6.64
CA ALA A 265 -13.23 29.48 5.49
C ALA A 265 -11.89 30.25 5.50
N GLY A 266 -11.10 30.16 6.58
CA GLY A 266 -9.86 30.92 6.77
C GLY A 266 -10.09 32.29 7.39
#